data_AF-A0A2E7PYZ5-F1
#
_entry.id   AF-A0A2E7PYZ5-F1
#
_cell.length_a   1.000
_cell.length_b   1.000
_cell.length_c   1.000
_cell.angle_alpha   90.00
_cell.angle_beta   90.00
_cell.angle_gamma   90.00
#
_symmetry.space_group_name_H-M   'P 1'
#
loop_
_entity.id
_entity.type
_entity.pdbx_description
1 polymer ?
#
loop_
_entity_poly.entity_id
_entity_poly.type
_entity_poly.pdbx_seq_one_letter_code
_entity_poly.pdbx_strand_id
1 'polypeptide(L)'
;MADGGSEIIEVGVILSESRESQEIRMVAELDGTEFFVRLEDLAPGRYAYRAYGLNGVGETIGALRHFEQADEEIPEESALQGVETADGWMRSPWFGAYREYGGGWIFHARLGWLYLSEDGQGGAWLWMESEGWLWTVAEVWPFLWKDRSQGWLYLIETSGGRRMIYDYSSGRIQPIR
;
A
#
# COMPACT_ATOMS: atom_id res chain seq x y z
N MET A 1 -51.12 -3.08 -5.87
CA MET A 1 -49.72 -3.27 -6.28
C MET A 1 -49.49 -2.25 -7.38
N ALA A 2 -48.87 -1.12 -7.06
CA ALA A 2 -48.70 -0.03 -8.02
C ALA A 2 -47.43 -0.31 -8.83
N ASP A 3 -47.56 -0.41 -10.13
CA ASP A 3 -46.46 -0.33 -11.08
C ASP A 3 -45.92 1.11 -11.02
N GLY A 4 -44.82 1.32 -10.32
CA GLY A 4 -44.09 2.60 -10.35
C GLY A 4 -43.40 2.85 -11.70
N GLY A 5 -44.13 2.65 -12.81
CA GLY A 5 -43.69 2.57 -14.21
C GLY A 5 -43.24 3.89 -14.82
N SER A 6 -42.50 4.70 -14.07
CA SER A 6 -41.78 5.83 -14.64
C SER A 6 -40.52 5.33 -15.35
N GLU A 7 -40.32 5.81 -16.57
CA GLU A 7 -39.16 5.51 -17.40
C GLU A 7 -37.86 5.87 -16.65
N ILE A 8 -36.86 5.00 -16.76
CA ILE A 8 -35.54 5.22 -16.20
C ILE A 8 -34.85 6.31 -17.02
N ILE A 9 -34.40 7.37 -16.36
CA ILE A 9 -33.72 8.51 -16.95
C ILE A 9 -32.20 8.28 -16.95
N GLU A 10 -31.67 7.73 -15.86
CA GLU A 10 -30.24 7.54 -15.67
C GLU A 10 -29.98 6.34 -14.76
N VAL A 11 -28.92 5.59 -15.05
CA VAL A 11 -28.39 4.55 -14.17
C VAL A 11 -26.88 4.70 -14.06
N GLY A 12 -26.32 4.18 -12.98
CA GLY A 12 -24.88 4.22 -12.81
C GLY A 12 -24.39 3.68 -11.49
N VAL A 13 -23.13 3.97 -11.20
CA VAL A 13 -22.45 3.62 -9.94
C VAL A 13 -21.93 4.89 -9.27
N ILE A 14 -22.18 5.01 -7.98
CA ILE A 14 -21.49 5.95 -7.10
C ILE A 14 -20.31 5.20 -6.48
N LEU A 15 -19.11 5.72 -6.66
CA LEU A 15 -17.86 5.18 -6.11
C LEU A 15 -17.28 6.16 -5.09
N SER A 16 -16.78 5.65 -3.98
CA SER A 16 -15.99 6.42 -3.03
C SER A 16 -14.75 5.64 -2.61
N GLU A 17 -13.64 6.35 -2.49
CA GLU A 17 -12.44 5.81 -1.87
C GLU A 17 -12.59 5.87 -0.36
N SER A 18 -12.25 4.81 0.37
CA SER A 18 -12.41 4.79 1.84
C SER A 18 -11.65 5.89 2.59
N ARG A 19 -10.65 6.51 1.95
CA ARG A 19 -9.79 7.56 2.52
C ARG A 19 -10.28 8.97 2.20
N GLU A 20 -11.07 9.16 1.15
CA GLU A 20 -11.56 10.46 0.72
C GLU A 20 -13.09 10.51 0.81
N SER A 21 -13.64 11.60 1.35
CA SER A 21 -15.09 11.81 1.41
C SER A 21 -15.71 12.19 0.06
N GLN A 22 -14.97 12.04 -1.04
CA GLN A 22 -15.42 12.43 -2.37
C GLN A 22 -16.10 11.25 -3.05
N GLU A 23 -17.35 11.46 -3.45
CA GLU A 23 -18.13 10.51 -4.23
C GLU A 23 -18.03 10.86 -5.72
N ILE A 24 -17.70 9.87 -6.54
CA ILE A 24 -17.65 9.98 -7.99
C ILE A 24 -18.88 9.26 -8.55
N ARG A 25 -19.68 9.97 -9.34
CA ARG A 25 -20.83 9.41 -10.06
C ARG A 25 -20.42 9.01 -11.47
N MET A 26 -20.65 7.75 -11.80
CA MET A 26 -20.35 7.17 -13.10
C MET A 26 -21.66 6.74 -13.75
N VAL A 27 -22.06 7.47 -14.79
CA VAL A 27 -23.26 7.18 -15.56
C VAL A 27 -22.98 6.03 -16.52
N ALA A 28 -23.92 5.10 -16.63
CA ALA A 28 -23.85 3.96 -17.53
C ALA A 28 -25.05 3.94 -18.49
N GLU A 29 -24.85 3.33 -19.65
CA GLU A 29 -25.94 3.00 -20.56
C GLU A 29 -26.69 1.77 -20.05
N LEU A 30 -28.01 1.80 -20.12
CA LEU A 30 -28.86 0.69 -19.75
C LEU A 30 -29.06 -0.24 -20.96
N ASP A 31 -28.68 -1.50 -20.82
CA ASP A 31 -28.94 -2.57 -21.78
C ASP A 31 -30.03 -3.50 -21.23
N GLY A 32 -31.27 -3.25 -21.65
CA GLY A 32 -32.45 -3.93 -21.13
C GLY A 32 -32.68 -3.64 -19.65
N THR A 33 -32.23 -4.54 -18.78
CA THR A 33 -32.34 -4.43 -17.31
C THR A 33 -31.00 -4.38 -16.59
N GLU A 34 -29.89 -4.38 -17.34
CA GLU A 34 -28.54 -4.42 -16.81
C GLU A 34 -27.74 -3.22 -17.31
N PHE A 35 -26.69 -2.85 -16.59
CA PHE A 35 -25.74 -1.82 -17.01
C PHE A 35 -24.35 -2.20 -16.51
N PHE A 36 -23.33 -1.68 -17.18
CA PHE A 36 -21.93 -1.93 -16.83
C PHE A 36 -21.18 -0.62 -16.73
N VAL A 37 -20.30 -0.51 -15.72
CA VAL A 37 -19.33 0.57 -15.59
C VAL A 37 -17.94 -0.05 -15.69
N ARG A 38 -17.11 0.49 -16.58
CA ARG A 38 -15.68 0.16 -16.62
C ARG A 38 -14.91 1.19 -15.82
N LEU A 39 -14.03 0.67 -14.97
CA LEU A 39 -13.12 1.43 -14.13
C LEU A 39 -11.73 1.31 -14.73
N GLU A 40 -11.08 2.43 -15.01
CA GLU A 40 -9.72 2.50 -15.56
C GLU A 40 -8.86 3.34 -14.61
N ASP A 41 -7.56 3.01 -14.51
CA ASP A 41 -6.56 3.77 -13.74
C ASP A 41 -6.90 3.96 -12.24
N LEU A 42 -7.51 2.97 -11.59
CA LEU A 42 -7.74 3.05 -10.14
C LEU A 42 -6.43 2.92 -9.38
N ALA A 43 -6.19 3.86 -8.46
CA ALA A 43 -5.14 3.73 -7.48
C ALA A 43 -5.37 2.46 -6.62
N PRO A 44 -4.32 1.80 -6.13
CA PRO A 44 -4.46 0.69 -5.19
C PRO A 44 -5.20 1.15 -3.93
N GLY A 45 -6.14 0.33 -3.44
CA GLY A 45 -6.90 0.69 -2.25
C GLY A 45 -8.26 0.03 -2.13
N ARG A 46 -8.93 0.34 -1.02
CA ARG A 46 -10.28 -0.15 -0.72
C ARG A 46 -11.33 0.88 -1.14
N TYR A 47 -12.23 0.45 -2.00
CA TYR A 47 -13.29 1.25 -2.57
C TYR A 47 -14.65 0.77 -2.08
N ALA A 48 -15.56 1.72 -1.91
CA ALA A 48 -16.96 1.45 -1.65
C ALA A 48 -17.79 1.91 -2.85
N TYR A 49 -18.82 1.16 -3.20
CA TYR A 49 -19.68 1.51 -4.33
C TYR A 49 -21.15 1.16 -4.09
N ARG A 50 -22.03 1.88 -4.79
CA ARG A 50 -23.48 1.66 -4.83
C ARG A 50 -23.98 1.86 -6.25
N ALA A 51 -24.88 1.00 -6.71
CA ALA A 51 -25.67 1.26 -7.91
C ALA A 51 -26.71 2.36 -7.62
N TYR A 52 -27.08 3.17 -8.61
CA TYR A 52 -28.22 4.08 -8.53
C TYR A 52 -29.06 4.04 -9.81
N GLY A 53 -30.32 4.43 -9.67
CA GLY A 53 -31.24 4.64 -10.78
C GLY A 53 -32.13 5.85 -10.53
N LEU A 54 -32.23 6.74 -11.52
CA LEU A 54 -33.04 7.95 -11.48
C LEU A 54 -34.23 7.80 -12.43
N ASN A 55 -35.42 8.15 -11.98
CA ASN A 55 -36.61 8.26 -12.81
C ASN A 55 -37.35 9.59 -12.52
N GLY A 56 -38.47 9.83 -13.20
CA GLY A 56 -39.27 11.04 -13.01
C GLY A 56 -39.88 11.24 -11.60
N VAL A 57 -39.74 10.25 -10.70
CA VAL A 57 -40.21 10.32 -9.30
C VAL A 57 -39.06 10.59 -8.33
N GLY A 58 -37.86 10.08 -8.62
CA GLY A 58 -36.68 10.31 -7.79
C GLY A 58 -35.56 9.31 -8.03
N GLU A 59 -34.56 9.38 -7.16
CA GLU A 59 -33.40 8.50 -7.18
C GLU A 59 -33.59 7.33 -6.22
N THR A 60 -33.24 6.13 -6.69
CA THR A 60 -33.11 4.93 -5.89
C THR A 60 -31.65 4.54 -5.78
N ILE A 61 -31.19 4.26 -4.55
CA ILE A 61 -29.82 3.86 -4.25
C ILE A 61 -29.80 2.38 -3.87
N GLY A 62 -28.90 1.62 -4.48
CA GLY A 62 -28.64 0.21 -4.21
C GLY A 62 -27.81 -0.03 -2.95
N ALA A 63 -27.55 -1.30 -2.66
CA ALA A 63 -26.78 -1.71 -1.49
C ALA A 63 -25.31 -1.26 -1.59
N LEU A 64 -24.74 -0.88 -0.43
CA LEU A 64 -23.30 -0.59 -0.31
C LEU A 64 -22.49 -1.89 -0.45
N ARG A 65 -21.55 -1.88 -1.39
CA ARG A 65 -20.58 -2.96 -1.62
C ARG A 65 -19.17 -2.40 -1.55
N HIS A 66 -18.19 -3.30 -1.37
CA HIS A 66 -16.78 -2.93 -1.32
C HIS A 66 -15.97 -3.88 -2.19
N PHE A 67 -14.87 -3.38 -2.72
CA PHE A 67 -13.83 -4.17 -3.38
C PHE A 67 -12.45 -3.57 -3.09
N GLU A 68 -11.41 -4.34 -3.38
CA GLU A 68 -10.01 -3.92 -3.23
C GLU A 68 -9.35 -3.94 -4.61
N GLN A 69 -8.76 -2.81 -5.00
CA GLN A 69 -7.87 -2.74 -6.16
C GLN A 69 -6.47 -3.09 -5.67
N ALA A 70 -5.95 -4.21 -6.15
CA ALA A 70 -4.59 -4.62 -5.85
C ALA A 70 -3.59 -3.64 -6.48
N ASP A 71 -2.44 -3.51 -5.83
CA ASP A 71 -1.26 -2.87 -6.41
C ASP A 71 -0.72 -3.81 -7.50
N GLU A 72 -0.64 -3.36 -8.75
CA GLU A 72 -0.04 -4.16 -9.81
C GLU A 72 1.48 -4.27 -9.53
N GLU A 73 1.96 -5.51 -9.33
CA GLU A 73 3.34 -5.91 -8.98
C GLU A 73 3.75 -5.95 -7.50
N ILE A 74 2.90 -6.45 -6.60
CA ILE A 74 3.41 -7.09 -5.37
C ILE A 74 3.44 -8.60 -5.63
N PRO A 75 4.62 -9.27 -5.67
CA PRO A 75 4.68 -10.71 -5.68
C PRO A 75 3.83 -11.25 -4.53
N GLU A 76 3.09 -12.34 -4.74
CA GLU A 76 2.10 -12.86 -3.79
C GLU A 76 2.65 -13.16 -2.37
N GLU A 77 3.96 -13.05 -2.15
CA GLU A 77 4.60 -12.90 -0.84
C GLU A 77 5.59 -11.72 -0.87
N SER A 78 5.35 -10.67 -0.06
CA SER A 78 6.28 -9.55 0.14
C SER A 78 7.71 -10.04 0.43
N ALA A 79 8.72 -9.39 -0.13
CA ALA A 79 10.14 -9.62 0.16
C ALA A 79 10.44 -9.62 1.67
N LEU A 80 9.70 -8.82 2.44
CA LEU A 80 9.86 -8.73 3.88
C LEU A 80 9.24 -9.92 4.64
N GLN A 81 8.40 -10.74 4.02
CA GLN A 81 7.72 -11.88 4.65
C GLN A 81 7.00 -11.48 5.94
N GLY A 82 6.41 -10.27 5.94
CA GLY A 82 5.73 -9.73 7.12
C GLY A 82 4.39 -10.40 7.35
N VAL A 83 4.08 -10.71 8.61
CA VAL A 83 2.73 -11.10 9.03
C VAL A 83 2.17 -10.03 9.95
N GLU A 84 0.91 -9.64 9.75
CA GLU A 84 0.24 -8.68 10.62
C GLU A 84 0.13 -9.26 12.05
N THR A 85 0.42 -8.42 13.04
CA THR A 85 0.35 -8.78 14.46
C THR A 85 -0.81 -8.07 15.16
N ALA A 86 -0.74 -6.74 15.31
CA ALA A 86 -1.80 -5.91 15.89
C ALA A 86 -1.65 -4.44 15.47
N ASP A 87 -2.76 -3.70 15.43
CA ASP A 87 -2.79 -2.24 15.17
C ASP A 87 -2.08 -1.80 13.87
N GLY A 88 -2.11 -2.66 12.84
CA GLY A 88 -1.44 -2.44 11.56
C GLY A 88 0.08 -2.62 11.59
N TRP A 89 0.64 -3.19 12.66
CA TRP A 89 2.05 -3.59 12.71
C TRP A 89 2.27 -4.96 12.07
N MET A 90 3.24 -5.00 11.18
CA MET A 90 3.79 -6.20 10.56
C MET A 90 5.00 -6.68 11.35
N ARG A 91 5.20 -8.00 11.38
CA ARG A 91 6.43 -8.61 11.89
C ARG A 91 7.01 -9.55 10.84
N SER A 92 8.20 -9.18 10.37
CA SER A 92 9.04 -10.03 9.53
C SER A 92 9.93 -10.94 10.39
N PRO A 93 10.17 -12.19 9.97
CA PRO A 93 11.09 -13.11 10.65
C PRO A 93 12.54 -12.63 10.64
N TRP A 94 12.95 -11.86 9.65
CA TRP A 94 14.33 -11.39 9.49
C TRP A 94 14.45 -9.87 9.62
N PHE A 95 13.54 -9.11 9.00
CA PHE A 95 13.61 -7.65 8.96
C PHE A 95 13.21 -7.01 10.30
N GLY A 96 12.29 -7.65 11.03
CA GLY A 96 11.77 -7.15 12.31
C GLY A 96 10.38 -6.53 12.20
N ALA A 97 10.04 -5.66 13.14
CA ALA A 97 8.70 -5.04 13.22
C ALA A 97 8.65 -3.73 12.44
N TYR A 98 7.63 -3.55 11.62
CA TYR A 98 7.40 -2.34 10.83
C TYR A 98 5.90 -2.09 10.64
N ARG A 99 5.56 -0.89 10.19
CA ARG A 99 4.20 -0.50 9.83
C ARG A 99 4.20 0.22 8.49
N GLU A 100 3.25 -0.12 7.64
CA GLU A 100 3.08 0.50 6.33
C GLU A 100 2.21 1.75 6.41
N TYR A 101 2.56 2.76 5.61
CA TYR A 101 1.83 4.03 5.50
C TYR A 101 1.32 4.30 4.07
N GLY A 102 1.63 3.43 3.11
CA GLY A 102 1.25 3.55 1.70
C GLY A 102 2.29 4.27 0.84
N GLY A 103 2.20 4.07 -0.47
CA GLY A 103 3.12 4.68 -1.44
C GLY A 103 4.59 4.33 -1.22
N GLY A 104 4.88 3.12 -0.71
CA GLY A 104 6.23 2.64 -0.39
C GLY A 104 6.77 3.08 0.98
N TRP A 105 6.12 3.99 1.71
CA TRP A 105 6.62 4.43 3.02
C TRP A 105 6.28 3.44 4.14
N ILE A 106 7.30 3.10 4.94
CA ILE A 106 7.18 2.30 6.15
C ILE A 106 7.83 2.99 7.35
N PHE A 107 7.31 2.71 8.54
CA PHE A 107 7.98 3.00 9.80
C PHE A 107 8.51 1.71 10.40
N HIS A 108 9.82 1.52 10.37
CA HIS A 108 10.49 0.37 10.95
C HIS A 108 10.81 0.64 12.43
N ALA A 109 10.41 -0.25 13.35
CA ALA A 109 10.50 -0.04 14.79
C ALA A 109 11.91 0.34 15.28
N ARG A 110 12.92 -0.15 14.57
CA ARG A 110 14.34 0.08 14.90
C ARG A 110 15.06 1.07 14.01
N LEU A 111 14.59 1.29 12.78
CA LEU A 111 15.30 2.11 11.80
C LEU A 111 14.58 3.44 11.53
N GLY A 112 13.35 3.61 12.01
CA GLY A 112 12.54 4.79 11.74
C GLY A 112 11.91 4.75 10.36
N TRP A 113 11.76 5.93 9.76
CA TRP A 113 11.15 6.08 8.44
C TRP A 113 12.06 5.54 7.34
N LEU A 114 11.49 4.70 6.48
CA LEU A 114 12.14 4.16 5.29
C LEU A 114 11.17 4.19 4.12
N TYR A 115 11.70 4.41 2.91
CA TYR A 115 10.96 4.07 1.69
C TYR A 115 11.38 2.66 1.24
N LEU A 116 10.40 1.77 1.11
CA LEU A 116 10.56 0.40 0.67
C LEU A 116 10.28 0.30 -0.84
N SER A 117 11.20 -0.33 -1.56
CA SER A 117 11.02 -0.77 -2.93
C SER A 117 11.53 -2.21 -3.04
N GLU A 118 10.62 -3.16 -3.17
CA GLU A 118 11.00 -4.57 -3.36
C GLU A 118 11.64 -4.76 -4.74
N ASP A 119 12.59 -5.68 -4.87
CA ASP A 119 13.28 -5.94 -6.15
C ASP A 119 12.63 -7.04 -7.00
N GLY A 120 11.52 -7.61 -6.52
CA GLY A 120 10.80 -8.71 -7.17
C GLY A 120 11.54 -10.06 -7.15
N GLN A 121 12.68 -10.16 -6.48
CA GLN A 121 13.51 -11.38 -6.34
C GLN A 121 13.69 -11.79 -4.87
N GLY A 122 12.87 -11.24 -3.98
CA GLY A 122 12.90 -11.49 -2.53
C GLY A 122 13.77 -10.52 -1.75
N GLY A 123 14.53 -9.64 -2.42
CA GLY A 123 15.29 -8.56 -1.80
C GLY A 123 14.50 -7.25 -1.76
N ALA A 124 15.05 -6.28 -1.03
CA ALA A 124 14.44 -4.97 -0.85
C ALA A 124 15.47 -3.85 -0.88
N TRP A 125 15.14 -2.79 -1.63
CA TRP A 125 15.75 -1.48 -1.53
C TRP A 125 15.04 -0.65 -0.46
N LEU A 126 15.83 -0.03 0.39
CA LEU A 126 15.41 0.82 1.49
C LEU A 126 16.06 2.19 1.30
N TRP A 127 15.28 3.23 1.12
CA TRP A 127 15.80 4.59 1.23
C TRP A 127 15.74 5.06 2.68
N MET A 128 16.88 5.46 3.20
CA MET A 128 17.03 6.07 4.53
C MET A 128 17.58 7.49 4.36
N GLU A 129 16.99 8.48 5.02
CA GLU A 129 17.39 9.88 4.85
C GLU A 129 18.89 10.12 5.09
N SER A 130 19.46 9.47 6.11
CA SER A 130 20.86 9.60 6.50
C SER A 130 21.84 8.84 5.60
N GLU A 131 21.40 7.81 4.88
CA GLU A 131 22.29 6.88 4.16
C GLU A 131 22.00 6.74 2.65
N GLY A 132 20.83 7.17 2.18
CA GLY A 132 20.35 6.98 0.81
C GLY A 132 19.78 5.58 0.57
N TRP A 133 19.93 5.07 -0.65
CA TRP A 133 19.45 3.75 -1.05
C TRP A 133 20.36 2.62 -0.55
N LEU A 134 19.73 1.66 0.12
CA LEU A 134 20.35 0.51 0.76
C LEU A 134 19.63 -0.77 0.29
N TRP A 135 20.34 -1.76 -0.21
CA TRP A 135 19.75 -3.06 -0.57
C TRP A 135 20.02 -4.11 0.49
N THR A 136 19.06 -4.99 0.74
CA THR A 136 19.21 -6.13 1.64
C THR A 136 18.26 -7.27 1.27
N VAL A 137 18.53 -8.45 1.84
CA VAL A 137 17.69 -9.65 1.70
C VAL A 137 17.85 -10.50 2.97
N ALA A 138 16.91 -11.41 3.22
CA ALA A 138 16.88 -12.26 4.41
C ALA A 138 18.22 -12.95 4.72
N GLU A 139 18.92 -13.43 3.69
CA GLU A 139 20.18 -14.18 3.83
C GLU A 139 21.37 -13.31 4.27
N VAL A 140 21.33 -12.00 3.97
CA VAL A 140 22.44 -11.08 4.29
C VAL A 140 22.08 -10.10 5.40
N TRP A 141 20.84 -10.05 5.87
CA TRP A 141 20.49 -9.23 7.01
C TRP A 141 21.33 -9.61 8.26
N PRO A 142 21.87 -8.64 9.02
CA PRO A 142 21.59 -7.21 9.02
C PRO A 142 22.65 -6.36 8.26
N PHE A 143 23.24 -6.91 7.19
CA PHE A 143 24.07 -6.16 6.25
C PHE A 143 23.21 -5.47 5.18
N LEU A 144 23.62 -4.25 4.82
CA LEU A 144 22.96 -3.41 3.84
C LEU A 144 23.97 -2.95 2.78
N TRP A 145 23.68 -3.19 1.51
CA TRP A 145 24.50 -2.70 0.40
C TRP A 145 24.15 -1.25 0.09
N LYS A 146 25.09 -0.33 0.26
CA LYS A 146 24.88 1.10 -0.02
C LYS A 146 25.22 1.42 -1.46
N ASP A 147 24.21 1.80 -2.24
CA ASP A 147 24.35 2.06 -3.68
C ASP A 147 25.37 3.18 -3.96
N ARG A 148 25.23 4.33 -3.28
CA ARG A 148 26.07 5.50 -3.56
C ARG A 148 27.58 5.24 -3.41
N SER A 149 27.97 4.47 -2.40
CA SER A 149 29.38 4.19 -2.10
C SER A 149 29.84 2.82 -2.55
N GLN A 150 28.95 2.00 -3.12
CA GLN A 150 29.21 0.62 -3.53
C GLN A 150 29.91 -0.18 -2.42
N GLY A 151 29.35 -0.10 -1.20
CA GLY A 151 29.97 -0.66 0.00
C GLY A 151 28.94 -1.18 0.98
N TRP A 152 29.36 -2.10 1.85
CA TRP A 152 28.47 -2.70 2.85
C TRP A 152 28.41 -1.85 4.12
N LEU A 153 27.20 -1.76 4.66
CA LEU A 153 26.91 -1.31 6.00
C LEU A 153 26.50 -2.52 6.85
N TYR A 154 26.76 -2.48 8.15
CA TYR A 154 26.27 -3.47 9.10
C TYR A 154 25.53 -2.77 10.23
N LEU A 155 24.27 -3.17 10.46
CA LEU A 155 23.47 -2.63 11.56
C LEU A 155 23.92 -3.25 12.89
N ILE A 156 24.30 -2.39 13.83
CA ILE A 156 24.71 -2.76 15.18
C ILE A 156 23.59 -2.43 16.15
N GLU A 157 23.18 -3.44 16.90
CA GLU A 157 22.37 -3.29 18.10
C GLU A 157 23.25 -3.26 19.34
N THR A 158 23.10 -2.19 20.12
CA THR A 158 23.73 -2.11 21.43
C THR A 158 22.70 -2.44 22.52
N SER A 159 23.18 -3.00 23.64
CA SER A 159 22.35 -3.32 24.81
C SER A 159 21.59 -2.11 25.39
N GLY A 160 22.00 -0.88 25.07
CA GLY A 160 21.31 0.36 25.46
C GLY A 160 20.29 0.88 24.45
N GLY A 161 19.93 0.09 23.43
CA GLY A 161 18.98 0.50 22.38
C GLY A 161 19.51 1.55 21.40
N ARG A 162 20.80 1.92 21.49
CA ARG A 162 21.44 2.78 20.49
C ARG A 162 21.62 1.97 19.21
N ARG A 163 21.18 2.57 18.11
CA ARG A 163 21.26 2.02 16.76
C ARG A 163 22.49 2.61 16.10
N MET A 164 23.43 1.76 15.73
CA MET A 164 24.69 2.18 15.14
C MET A 164 24.90 1.45 13.81
N ILE A 165 25.62 2.06 12.90
CA ILE A 165 26.01 1.49 11.63
C ILE A 165 27.52 1.45 11.57
N TYR A 166 28.06 0.30 11.20
CA TYR A 166 29.44 0.18 10.75
C TYR A 166 29.49 0.23 9.23
N ASP A 167 30.29 1.15 8.69
CA ASP A 167 30.52 1.31 7.25
C ASP A 167 31.85 0.68 6.87
N TYR A 168 31.81 -0.39 6.08
CA TYR A 168 33.00 -1.12 5.63
C TYR A 168 33.89 -0.31 4.67
N SER A 169 33.32 0.67 3.97
CA SER A 169 34.09 1.52 3.05
C SER A 169 35.00 2.51 3.78
N SER A 170 34.55 2.99 4.95
CA SER A 170 35.28 3.98 5.75
C SER A 170 35.89 3.42 7.04
N GLY A 171 35.50 2.22 7.45
CA GLY A 171 35.91 1.59 8.70
C GLY A 171 35.36 2.30 9.94
N ARG A 172 34.29 3.08 9.80
CA ARG A 172 33.73 3.94 10.86
C ARG A 172 32.44 3.38 11.43
N ILE A 173 32.22 3.65 12.71
CA ILE A 173 30.93 3.40 13.36
C ILE A 173 30.26 4.75 13.65
N GLN A 174 28.99 4.88 13.28
CA GLN A 174 28.18 6.09 13.51
C GLN A 174 26.77 5.75 14.00
N PRO A 175 26.10 6.62 14.76
CA PRO A 175 24.70 6.43 15.11
C PRO A 175 23.81 6.62 13.87
N ILE A 176 22.71 5.87 13.81
CA ILE A 176 21.62 6.16 12.86
C ILE A 176 20.95 7.44 13.34
N ARG A 177 20.86 8.43 12.45
CA ARG A 177 20.20 9.72 12.70
C ARG A 177 18.78 9.68 12.19
#